data_AF-A0AAV4FZN8-F1
#
_entry.id   AF-A0AAV4FZN8-F1
#
_cell.length_a   1.000
_cell.length_b   1.000
_cell.length_c   1.000
_cell.angle_alpha   90.00
_cell.angle_beta   90.00
_cell.angle_gamma   90.00
#
_symmetry.space_group_name_H-M   'P 1'
#
loop_
_entity.id
_entity.type
_entity.pdbx_description
1 polymer ?
#
loop_
_entity_poly.entity_id
_entity_poly.type
_entity_poly.pdbx_seq_one_letter_code
_entity_poly.pdbx_strand_id
1 'polypeptide(L)'
;MAGRKLTILHLKPKIELIEAVESGKKQKVVADEFQIPANSVSTIIKCKEHYRQQFNSGQFYVSKQHVRLANHDDVDLNFKNGLPKQEATTFG
;
A
#
# COMPACT_ATOMS: atom_id res chain seq x y z
N MET A 1 26.66 2.25 -9.95
CA MET A 1 25.92 1.21 -9.20
C MET A 1 24.47 1.24 -9.68
N ALA A 2 24.06 0.34 -10.58
CA ALA A 2 22.67 0.30 -11.04
C ALA A 2 21.76 -0.03 -9.85
N GLY A 3 20.91 0.92 -9.44
CA GLY A 3 19.95 0.70 -8.37
C GLY A 3 19.04 -0.45 -8.74
N ARG A 4 18.97 -1.49 -7.89
CA ARG A 4 18.07 -2.61 -8.12
C ARG A 4 16.64 -2.10 -8.01
N LYS A 5 15.89 -2.13 -9.13
CA LYS A 5 14.45 -1.85 -9.11
C LYS A 5 13.79 -2.93 -8.25
N LEU A 6 13.20 -2.54 -7.13
CA LEU A 6 12.46 -3.46 -6.26
C LEU A 6 11.14 -3.79 -6.94
N THR A 7 11.08 -4.92 -7.65
CA THR A 7 9.83 -5.49 -8.14
C THR A 7 9.05 -6.02 -6.94
N ILE A 8 7.97 -5.33 -6.59
CA ILE A 8 7.05 -5.74 -5.54
C ILE A 8 6.30 -6.98 -6.03
N LEU A 9 6.54 -8.13 -5.42
CA LEU A 9 5.81 -9.36 -5.73
C LEU A 9 4.47 -9.37 -4.97
N HIS A 10 3.37 -9.46 -5.72
CA HIS A 10 2.03 -9.53 -5.15
C HIS A 10 1.78 -10.85 -4.41
N LEU A 11 0.71 -10.92 -3.61
CA LEU A 11 0.40 -12.10 -2.79
C LEU A 11 0.21 -13.37 -3.62
N LYS A 12 -0.52 -13.29 -4.75
CA LYS A 12 -0.77 -14.42 -5.65
C LYS A 12 0.53 -15.07 -6.19
N PRO A 13 1.45 -14.33 -6.84
CA PRO A 13 2.70 -14.91 -7.32
C PRO A 13 3.62 -15.39 -6.18
N LYS A 14 3.51 -14.85 -4.96
CA LYS A 14 4.21 -15.41 -3.79
C LYS A 14 3.71 -16.81 -3.44
N ILE A 15 2.40 -17.06 -3.51
CA ILE A 15 1.82 -18.39 -3.27
C ILE A 15 2.25 -19.37 -4.36
N GLU A 16 2.15 -18.97 -5.63
CA GLU A 16 2.58 -19.80 -6.77
C GLU A 16 4.07 -20.18 -6.66
N LEU A 17 4.91 -19.24 -6.21
CA LEU A 17 6.32 -19.50 -5.93
C LEU A 17 6.52 -20.53 -4.80
N ILE A 18 5.72 -20.46 -3.73
CA ILE A 18 5.79 -21.41 -2.62
C ILE A 18 5.39 -22.80 -3.12
N GLU A 19 4.31 -22.91 -3.88
CA GLU A 19 3.83 -24.18 -4.45
C GLU A 19 4.85 -24.79 -5.43
N ALA A 20 5.49 -23.96 -6.27
CA ALA A 20 6.57 -24.38 -7.15
C ALA A 20 7.75 -24.99 -6.39
N VAL A 21 8.16 -24.37 -5.28
CA VAL A 21 9.26 -24.88 -4.45
C VAL A 21 8.83 -26.12 -3.67
N GLU A 22 7.61 -26.18 -3.12
CA GLU A 22 7.08 -27.37 -2.44
C GLU A 22 6.90 -28.56 -3.40
N SER A 23 6.62 -28.30 -4.69
CA SER A 23 6.60 -29.31 -5.76
C SER A 23 7.99 -29.86 -6.11
N GLY A 24 9.06 -29.35 -5.51
CA GLY A 24 10.44 -29.82 -5.71
C GLY A 24 11.24 -29.03 -6.74
N LYS A 25 10.74 -27.88 -7.25
CA LYS A 25 11.55 -27.01 -8.11
C LYS A 25 12.68 -26.38 -7.30
N LYS A 26 13.86 -26.25 -7.92
CA LYS A 26 15.02 -25.58 -7.32
C LYS A 26 14.74 -24.09 -7.14
N GLN A 27 15.02 -23.57 -5.94
CA GLN A 27 14.83 -22.15 -5.59
C GLN A 27 15.50 -21.18 -6.59
N LYS A 28 16.65 -21.55 -7.16
CA LYS A 28 17.35 -20.73 -8.17
C LYS A 28 16.58 -20.61 -9.48
N VAL A 29 15.91 -21.66 -9.91
CA VAL A 29 15.10 -21.66 -11.15
C VAL A 29 13.84 -20.83 -10.93
N VAL A 30 13.20 -21.00 -9.78
CA VAL A 30 12.01 -20.21 -9.41
C VAL A 30 12.37 -18.73 -9.21
N ALA A 31 13.56 -18.42 -8.67
CA ALA A 31 14.04 -17.04 -8.60
C ALA A 31 14.14 -16.37 -9.98
N ASP A 32 14.63 -17.12 -10.97
CA ASP A 32 14.81 -16.65 -12.34
C ASP A 32 13.47 -16.49 -13.07
N GLU A 33 12.57 -17.48 -12.97
CA GLU A 33 11.20 -17.42 -13.52
C GLU A 33 10.44 -16.18 -13.03
N PHE A 34 10.58 -15.84 -11.75
CA PHE A 34 9.89 -14.72 -11.13
C PHE A 34 10.71 -13.42 -11.12
N GLN A 35 11.91 -13.42 -11.72
CA GLN A 35 12.85 -12.29 -11.76
C GLN A 35 13.09 -11.63 -10.39
N ILE A 36 13.18 -12.43 -9.33
CA ILE A 36 13.44 -11.96 -7.97
C ILE A 36 14.76 -12.51 -7.43
N PRO A 37 15.42 -11.79 -6.51
CA PRO A 37 16.66 -12.28 -5.91
C PRO A 37 16.41 -13.53 -5.06
N ALA A 38 17.37 -14.46 -5.07
CA ALA A 38 17.28 -15.72 -4.31
C ALA A 38 17.05 -15.49 -2.79
N ASN A 39 17.58 -14.40 -2.23
CA ASN A 39 17.29 -14.00 -0.84
C ASN A 39 15.79 -13.81 -0.60
N SER A 40 15.09 -13.12 -1.52
CA SER A 40 13.65 -12.94 -1.42
C SER A 40 12.89 -14.26 -1.49
N VAL A 41 13.32 -15.20 -2.35
CA VAL A 41 12.72 -16.55 -2.41
C VAL A 41 12.80 -17.23 -1.06
N SER A 42 13.98 -17.24 -0.42
CA SER A 42 14.17 -17.84 0.90
C SER A 42 13.29 -17.20 1.97
N THR A 43 13.19 -15.86 1.99
CA THR A 43 12.31 -15.15 2.93
C THR A 43 10.84 -15.46 2.65
N ILE A 44 10.43 -15.56 1.38
CA ILE A 44 9.05 -15.89 1.02
C ILE A 44 8.67 -17.29 1.52
N ILE A 45 9.55 -18.27 1.33
CA ILE A 45 9.35 -19.65 1.81
C ILE A 45 9.25 -19.69 3.34
N LYS A 46 10.12 -18.95 4.06
CA LYS A 46 10.06 -18.88 5.54
C LYS A 46 8.72 -18.30 6.03
N CYS A 47 8.19 -17.31 5.34
CA CYS A 47 6.91 -16.68 5.68
C CYS A 47 5.70 -17.34 4.99
N LYS A 48 5.82 -18.58 4.46
CA LYS A 48 4.75 -19.24 3.69
C LYS A 48 3.41 -19.31 4.41
N GLU A 49 3.44 -19.55 5.71
CA GLU A 49 2.24 -19.71 6.52
C GLU A 49 1.48 -18.39 6.65
N HIS A 50 2.21 -17.28 6.85
CA HIS A 50 1.63 -15.95 6.87
C HIS A 50 0.98 -15.60 5.52
N TYR A 51 1.65 -15.90 4.39
CA TYR A 51 1.05 -15.64 3.08
C TYR A 51 -0.20 -16.47 2.82
N ARG A 52 -0.21 -17.75 3.23
CA ARG A 52 -1.40 -18.62 3.13
C ARG A 52 -2.56 -18.10 3.97
N GLN A 53 -2.31 -17.72 5.23
CA GLN A 53 -3.33 -17.14 6.09
C GLN A 53 -3.88 -15.84 5.51
N GLN A 54 -3.00 -14.98 4.99
CA GLN A 54 -3.39 -13.70 4.39
C GLN A 54 -4.22 -13.89 3.10
N PHE A 55 -3.86 -14.90 2.29
CA PHE A 55 -4.63 -15.28 1.10
C PHE A 55 -6.02 -15.81 1.48
N ASN A 56 -6.10 -16.67 2.51
CA ASN A 56 -7.37 -17.21 3.01
C ASN A 56 -8.25 -16.14 3.68
N SER A 57 -7.64 -15.19 4.38
CA SER A 57 -8.34 -14.11 5.07
C SER A 57 -8.91 -13.06 4.12
N GLY A 58 -8.64 -13.14 2.81
CA GLY A 58 -9.07 -12.15 1.81
C GLY A 58 -8.48 -10.75 2.03
N GLN A 59 -7.50 -10.62 2.93
CA GLN A 59 -6.80 -9.38 3.22
C GLN A 59 -5.76 -9.12 2.14
N PHE A 60 -6.24 -8.79 0.94
CA PHE A 60 -5.38 -8.25 -0.10
C PHE A 60 -4.87 -6.91 0.40
N TYR A 61 -3.55 -6.80 0.61
CA TYR A 61 -2.91 -5.52 0.88
C TYR A 61 -3.26 -4.58 -0.29
N VAL A 62 -4.25 -3.71 -0.08
CA VAL A 62 -4.32 -2.44 -0.80
C VAL A 62 -3.03 -1.77 -0.40
N SER A 63 -2.05 -1.79 -1.30
CA SER A 63 -0.82 -1.00 -1.16
C SER A 63 -1.28 0.35 -0.63
N LYS A 64 -0.82 0.73 0.57
CA LYS A 64 -1.20 1.99 1.22
C LYS A 64 -0.87 3.11 0.24
N GLN A 65 -1.80 3.45 -0.66
CA GLN A 65 -1.84 4.76 -1.26
C GLN A 65 -1.98 5.63 -0.03
N HIS A 66 -0.89 6.34 0.26
CA HIS A 66 -0.88 7.35 1.27
C HIS A 66 -1.98 8.31 0.82
N VAL A 67 -3.19 8.14 1.36
CA VAL A 67 -4.27 9.10 1.18
C VAL A 67 -3.68 10.35 1.80
N ARG A 68 -3.19 11.26 0.95
CA ARG A 68 -2.92 12.62 1.40
C ARG A 68 -4.28 13.10 1.85
N LEU A 69 -4.53 13.04 3.15
CA LEU A 69 -5.58 13.83 3.78
C LEU A 69 -5.33 15.24 3.24
N ALA A 70 -6.23 15.71 2.38
CA ALA A 70 -6.20 17.09 1.95
C ALA A 70 -6.38 17.91 3.23
N ASN A 71 -5.28 18.46 3.75
CA ASN A 71 -5.38 19.56 4.68
C ASN A 71 -6.05 20.68 3.87
N HIS A 72 -7.34 20.90 4.10
CA HIS A 72 -7.99 22.15 3.76
C HIS A 72 -7.38 23.22 4.67
N ASP A 73 -6.22 23.74 4.26
CA ASP A 73 -5.62 24.97 4.80
C ASP A 73 -6.08 26.17 3.93
N ASP A 74 -7.29 26.09 3.37
CA ASP A 74 -7.93 27.20 2.67
C ASP A 74 -9.14 27.64 3.50
N VAL A 75 -8.85 28.12 4.71
CA VAL A 75 -9.79 28.91 5.51
C VAL A 75 -9.11 30.21 5.85
N ASP A 76 -9.69 31.28 5.31
CA ASP A 76 -9.58 32.67 5.74
C ASP A 76 -8.44 33.53 5.19
N LEU A 77 -8.63 34.05 3.96
CA LEU A 77 -8.13 35.38 3.59
C LEU A 77 -9.09 36.06 2.58
N ASN A 78 -10.34 36.36 2.97
CA ASN A 78 -11.09 37.43 2.29
C ASN A 78 -12.21 38.07 3.14
N PHE A 79 -11.95 38.43 4.39
CA PHE A 79 -12.76 39.45 5.08
C PHE A 79 -12.18 40.85 4.83
N LYS A 80 -12.38 41.37 3.62
CA LYS A 80 -12.33 42.82 3.38
C LYS A 80 -13.54 43.25 2.57
N ASN A 81 -14.31 44.13 3.21
CA ASN A 81 -15.32 45.06 2.69
C ASN A 81 -16.80 44.64 2.83
N GLY A 82 -17.46 45.25 3.83
CA GLY A 82 -18.85 45.72 3.69
C GLY A 82 -19.90 45.03 4.56
N LEU A 83 -19.88 45.26 5.87
CA LEU A 83 -21.02 44.95 6.74
C LEU A 83 -22.05 46.10 6.70
N PRO A 84 -23.27 45.94 6.15
CA PRO A 84 -24.33 46.91 6.39
C PRO A 84 -24.81 46.79 7.85
N LYS A 85 -24.75 47.91 8.58
CA LYS A 85 -25.35 48.05 9.91
C LYS A 85 -26.85 47.83 9.80
N GLN A 86 -27.40 46.88 10.54
CA GLN A 86 -28.85 46.82 10.80
C GLN A 86 -29.11 47.11 12.27
N GLU A 87 -30.12 47.94 12.48
CA GLU A 87 -30.38 48.76 13.64
C GLU A 87 -31.07 47.94 14.75
N ALA A 88 -30.65 48.16 16.00
CA ALA A 88 -31.25 47.53 17.17
C ALA A 88 -32.62 48.17 17.45
N THR A 89 -33.71 47.40 17.26
CA THR A 89 -35.02 47.76 17.81
C THR A 89 -35.20 47.09 19.16
N THR A 90 -35.14 47.90 20.21
CA THR A 90 -35.56 47.58 21.57
C THR A 90 -37.08 47.37 21.63
N PHE A 91 -37.55 46.25 22.18
CA PHE A 91 -38.93 46.11 22.64
C PHE A 91 -38.95 46.32 24.15
N GLY A 92 -39.77 47.28 24.59
CA GLY A 92 -40.15 47.51 25.99
C GLY A 92 -41.49 46.88 26.33
#